data_AF-A0A2H9QEX1-F1
#
_entry.id   AF-A0A2H9QEX1-F1
#
_cell.length_a   1.000
_cell.length_b   1.000
_cell.length_c   1.000
_cell.angle_alpha   90.00
_cell.angle_beta   90.00
_cell.angle_gamma   90.00
#
_symmetry.space_group_name_H-M   'P 1'
#
loop_
_entity.id
_entity.type
_entity.pdbx_description
1 polymer ?
#
loop_
_entity_poly.entity_id
_entity_poly.type
_entity_poly.pdbx_seq_one_letter_code
_entity_poly.pdbx_strand_id
1 'polypeptide(L)'
;MKFDSKYSVYIFAVVIAVFLFAVLIPLAEQQKQDDGLQPKRIEIPNINIKDVVHVVSTEKPETAMLQFASEESSETKDGTELTVYNQNFALVKDIRSLFLKQGVNLVKFMDVAAKIDPTSVLFQDLDFSDTIVLEQNYEYDLVSRAKLLEKYLDKEITVLSQEGDQVKEYTGKLLSYSDGMVLDTLDGVVILTPSKIVFPKLPENLWVKPTLIWKIYSSKEGNRKTQTSYLTDGIQWHAEYIAKVNANDSRMDFTGWVSIDNKSGTSYPNTSLKLVAGDVHRVTDVRYKEVYDYALETNAAQ
;
A
#
# COMPACT_ATOMS: atom_id res chain seq x y z
N MET A 1 -33.75 60.36 4.94
CA MET A 1 -33.43 60.91 3.60
C MET A 1 -32.90 59.74 2.78
N LYS A 2 -33.68 59.31 1.77
CA LYS A 2 -33.37 58.18 0.87
C LYS A 2 -32.13 58.53 0.04
N PHE A 3 -31.14 57.65 -0.02
CA PHE A 3 -30.07 57.74 -1.01
C PHE A 3 -30.41 56.87 -2.22
N ASP A 4 -30.30 57.51 -3.38
CA ASP A 4 -30.78 57.13 -4.70
C ASP A 4 -29.80 56.16 -5.38
N SER A 5 -30.38 55.19 -6.09
CA SER A 5 -29.74 54.02 -6.70
C SER A 5 -29.51 54.28 -8.19
N LYS A 6 -28.42 54.99 -8.54
CA LYS A 6 -28.04 55.18 -9.96
C LYS A 6 -26.57 54.96 -10.32
N TYR A 7 -25.70 54.57 -9.39
CA TYR A 7 -24.27 54.37 -9.69
C TYR A 7 -23.75 52.92 -9.59
N SER A 8 -24.59 51.93 -9.21
CA SER A 8 -24.14 50.53 -9.08
C SER A 8 -24.34 49.67 -10.34
N VAL A 9 -25.02 50.16 -11.36
CA VAL A 9 -25.40 49.35 -12.55
C VAL A 9 -24.32 49.37 -13.65
N TYR A 10 -23.42 50.37 -13.66
CA TYR A 10 -22.42 50.48 -14.73
C TYR A 10 -21.15 49.65 -14.54
N ILE A 11 -20.86 49.15 -13.33
CA ILE A 11 -19.68 48.29 -13.08
C ILE A 11 -19.99 46.81 -13.40
N PHE A 12 -21.26 46.40 -13.31
CA PHE A 12 -21.65 45.01 -13.59
C PHE A 12 -21.78 44.68 -15.10
N ALA A 13 -21.98 45.68 -15.95
CA ALA A 13 -22.14 45.46 -17.40
C ALA A 13 -20.82 45.20 -18.14
N VAL A 14 -19.66 45.61 -17.59
CA VAL A 14 -18.36 45.44 -18.25
C VAL A 14 -17.71 44.07 -17.95
N VAL A 15 -18.04 43.46 -16.81
CA VAL A 15 -17.44 42.16 -16.42
C VAL A 15 -18.11 40.97 -17.13
N ILE A 16 -19.37 41.09 -17.54
CA ILE A 16 -20.10 40.01 -18.24
C ILE A 16 -19.73 39.95 -19.74
N ALA A 17 -19.29 41.06 -20.34
CA ALA A 17 -18.93 41.11 -21.77
C ALA A 17 -17.58 40.45 -22.10
N VAL A 18 -16.68 40.28 -21.11
CA VAL A 18 -15.38 39.59 -21.32
C VAL A 18 -15.51 38.07 -21.16
N PHE A 19 -16.48 37.59 -20.37
CA PHE A 19 -16.68 36.16 -20.15
C PHE A 19 -17.49 35.44 -21.24
N LEU A 20 -18.20 36.18 -22.10
CA LEU A 20 -19.01 35.61 -23.19
C LEU A 20 -18.26 35.48 -24.53
N PHE A 21 -17.01 35.94 -24.64
CA PHE A 21 -16.21 35.83 -25.87
C PHE A 21 -15.17 34.70 -25.87
N ALA A 22 -15.05 33.92 -24.78
CA ALA A 22 -14.12 32.79 -24.68
C ALA A 22 -14.77 31.43 -24.99
N VAL A 23 -16.06 31.39 -25.36
CA VAL A 23 -16.79 30.15 -25.65
C VAL A 23 -17.42 30.23 -27.04
N LEU A 24 -16.61 30.35 -28.09
CA LEU A 24 -17.01 30.03 -29.48
C LEU A 24 -15.82 30.22 -30.44
N ILE A 25 -14.92 29.24 -30.50
CA ILE A 25 -14.07 29.00 -31.68
C ILE A 25 -14.16 27.50 -32.01
N PRO A 26 -14.36 27.11 -33.28
CA PRO A 26 -14.87 25.79 -33.63
C PRO A 26 -13.79 24.72 -33.65
N LEU A 27 -14.22 23.53 -33.23
CA LEU A 27 -13.51 22.27 -33.24
C LEU A 27 -13.42 21.75 -34.68
N ALA A 28 -12.24 21.84 -35.31
CA ALA A 28 -11.93 21.13 -36.55
C ALA A 28 -10.46 20.69 -36.57
N GLU A 29 -10.28 19.37 -36.69
CA GLU A 29 -9.08 18.62 -37.14
C GLU A 29 -7.75 18.80 -36.38
N GLN A 30 -7.37 17.73 -35.66
CA GLN A 30 -6.24 16.85 -36.00
C GLN A 30 -6.23 15.65 -35.04
N GLN A 31 -6.86 14.53 -35.43
CA GLN A 31 -6.54 13.23 -34.84
C GLN A 31 -5.25 12.73 -35.49
N LYS A 32 -4.13 12.91 -34.79
CA LYS A 32 -2.92 12.11 -35.02
C LYS A 32 -2.69 11.27 -33.78
N GLN A 33 -2.69 9.97 -34.01
CA GLN A 33 -2.60 8.88 -33.06
C GLN A 33 -1.28 8.97 -32.29
N ASP A 34 -1.39 9.19 -30.98
CA ASP A 34 -0.28 9.09 -30.03
C ASP A 34 -0.60 7.90 -29.12
N ASP A 35 0.08 6.77 -29.35
CA ASP A 35 0.05 5.59 -28.49
C ASP A 35 0.84 5.90 -27.20
N GLY A 36 0.22 6.74 -26.36
CA GLY A 36 0.75 7.21 -25.10
C GLY A 36 0.38 6.29 -23.96
N LEU A 37 1.41 5.72 -23.32
CA LEU A 37 1.39 4.97 -22.06
C LEU A 37 0.40 5.58 -21.05
N GLN A 38 -0.72 4.91 -20.81
CA GLN A 38 -1.69 5.31 -19.78
C GLN A 38 -0.97 5.40 -18.43
N PRO A 39 -1.06 6.53 -17.68
CA PRO A 39 -0.50 6.59 -16.34
C PRO A 39 -1.23 5.56 -15.48
N LYS A 40 -0.50 4.55 -15.01
CA LYS A 40 -1.01 3.52 -14.10
C LYS A 40 -1.51 4.25 -12.84
N ARG A 41 -2.82 4.30 -12.68
CA ARG A 41 -3.50 4.88 -11.51
C ARG A 41 -2.84 4.33 -10.25
N ILE A 42 -2.28 5.21 -9.41
CA ILE A 42 -1.87 4.84 -8.07
C ILE A 42 -3.15 4.55 -7.31
N GLU A 43 -3.45 3.28 -7.08
CA GLU A 43 -4.57 2.88 -6.24
C GLU A 43 -4.26 3.26 -4.80
N ILE A 44 -5.07 4.17 -4.24
CA ILE A 44 -5.02 4.46 -2.81
C ILE A 44 -5.55 3.21 -2.09
N PRO A 45 -4.81 2.64 -1.12
CA PRO A 45 -5.27 1.52 -0.31
C PRO A 45 -6.66 1.80 0.26
N ASN A 46 -7.64 0.97 -0.08
CA ASN A 46 -9.03 1.14 0.37
C ASN A 46 -9.53 -0.14 1.06
N ILE A 47 -10.48 0.01 1.98
CA ILE A 47 -11.18 -1.09 2.64
C ILE A 47 -12.63 -1.05 2.15
N ASN A 48 -13.08 -2.09 1.47
CA ASN A 48 -14.48 -2.24 1.08
C ASN A 48 -15.11 -3.35 1.92
N ILE A 49 -16.12 -3.03 2.71
CA ILE A 49 -16.60 -3.88 3.80
C ILE A 49 -17.75 -4.74 3.29
N LYS A 50 -17.64 -6.07 3.45
CA LYS A 50 -18.77 -6.99 3.22
C LYS A 50 -19.69 -7.07 4.43
N ASP A 51 -19.12 -7.20 5.62
CA ASP A 51 -19.84 -7.32 6.89
C ASP A 51 -19.06 -6.64 8.03
N VAL A 52 -19.76 -5.95 8.94
CA VAL A 52 -19.18 -5.33 10.15
C VAL A 52 -19.64 -6.12 11.37
N VAL A 53 -18.71 -6.69 12.13
CA VAL A 53 -19.00 -7.29 13.44
C VAL A 53 -18.31 -6.46 14.53
N HIS A 54 -19.11 -5.86 15.41
CA HIS A 54 -18.62 -5.16 16.59
C HIS A 54 -18.37 -6.18 17.71
N VAL A 55 -17.11 -6.43 18.05
CA VAL A 55 -16.72 -7.27 19.20
C VAL A 55 -15.99 -6.37 20.19
N VAL A 56 -16.67 -6.01 21.29
CA VAL A 56 -16.01 -5.41 22.45
C VAL A 56 -15.49 -6.57 23.29
N SER A 57 -14.22 -6.90 23.16
CA SER A 57 -13.57 -7.94 23.98
C SER A 57 -12.67 -7.30 25.03
N THR A 58 -12.81 -7.73 26.29
CA THR A 58 -11.85 -7.49 27.37
C THR A 58 -10.96 -8.70 27.65
N GLU A 59 -10.87 -9.66 26.73
CA GLU A 59 -10.10 -10.91 26.94
C GLU A 59 -9.16 -11.30 25.78
N LYS A 60 -8.14 -12.12 26.12
CA LYS A 60 -7.03 -12.60 25.28
C LYS A 60 -7.51 -13.31 23.99
N PRO A 61 -6.79 -13.16 22.86
CA PRO A 61 -7.36 -13.29 21.51
C PRO A 61 -7.36 -14.73 20.95
N GLU A 62 -7.67 -15.74 21.76
CA GLU A 62 -7.54 -17.15 21.34
C GLU A 62 -8.86 -17.92 21.43
N THR A 63 -9.96 -17.46 20.83
CA THR A 63 -11.07 -18.35 20.41
C THR A 63 -12.10 -17.62 19.54
N ALA A 64 -12.01 -17.75 18.21
CA ALA A 64 -13.13 -17.49 17.30
C ALA A 64 -12.86 -18.08 15.91
N MET A 65 -13.40 -19.28 15.61
CA MET A 65 -13.48 -19.88 14.26
C MET A 65 -14.70 -20.81 14.12
N LEU A 66 -15.08 -21.09 12.85
CA LEU A 66 -16.21 -21.87 12.25
C LEU A 66 -17.34 -20.96 11.73
N GLN A 67 -17.90 -21.01 10.49
CA GLN A 67 -17.87 -21.90 9.30
C GLN A 67 -18.59 -21.14 8.12
N PHE A 68 -18.25 -21.20 6.81
CA PHE A 68 -18.74 -22.13 5.75
C PHE A 68 -18.18 -21.73 4.33
N ALA A 69 -18.18 -22.71 3.41
CA ALA A 69 -17.66 -22.76 2.01
C ALA A 69 -18.64 -22.14 0.95
N SER A 70 -18.35 -21.96 -0.37
CA SER A 70 -17.68 -22.81 -1.39
C SER A 70 -17.33 -22.09 -2.74
N GLU A 71 -16.21 -22.53 -3.36
CA GLU A 71 -15.82 -22.78 -4.80
C GLU A 71 -15.90 -21.67 -5.90
N GLU A 72 -14.99 -21.51 -6.88
CA GLU A 72 -13.84 -22.30 -7.42
C GLU A 72 -12.77 -21.42 -8.16
N SER A 73 -11.72 -22.06 -8.71
CA SER A 73 -10.33 -21.59 -8.90
C SER A 73 -9.99 -20.65 -10.09
N SER A 74 -9.44 -19.50 -9.73
CA SER A 74 -8.24 -18.82 -10.28
C SER A 74 -7.31 -18.57 -9.07
N GLU A 75 -6.24 -17.77 -9.08
CA GLU A 75 -5.71 -17.27 -7.79
C GLU A 75 -6.77 -16.29 -7.24
N THR A 76 -7.85 -16.85 -6.71
CA THR A 76 -9.04 -16.15 -6.28
C THR A 76 -8.80 -15.84 -4.81
N LYS A 77 -8.81 -14.55 -4.47
CA LYS A 77 -8.98 -14.14 -3.07
C LYS A 77 -10.39 -14.56 -2.66
N ASP A 78 -10.51 -15.75 -2.09
CA ASP A 78 -11.78 -16.35 -1.67
C ASP A 78 -12.38 -15.56 -0.50
N GLY A 79 -11.53 -14.96 0.32
CA GLY A 79 -11.94 -14.08 1.39
C GLY A 79 -10.77 -13.41 2.07
N THR A 80 -11.03 -12.26 2.67
CA THR A 80 -10.10 -11.63 3.60
C THR A 80 -10.87 -11.25 4.86
N GLU A 81 -10.35 -11.64 6.02
CA GLU A 81 -10.80 -11.08 7.30
C GLU A 81 -9.77 -10.07 7.78
N LEU A 82 -10.26 -8.91 8.21
CA LEU A 82 -9.44 -7.84 8.75
C LEU A 82 -9.91 -7.51 10.17
N THR A 83 -9.03 -7.74 11.15
CA THR A 83 -9.28 -7.31 12.54
C THR A 83 -8.39 -6.11 12.83
N VAL A 84 -8.99 -4.92 12.98
CA VAL A 84 -8.26 -3.67 13.20
C VAL A 84 -8.29 -3.31 14.69
N TYR A 85 -7.12 -3.00 15.23
CA TYR A 85 -6.94 -2.55 16.60
C TYR A 85 -6.73 -1.04 16.63
N ASN A 86 -7.16 -0.38 17.70
CA ASN A 86 -7.00 1.06 17.90
C ASN A 86 -5.55 1.52 18.19
N GLN A 87 -4.56 0.63 18.06
CA GLN A 87 -3.13 0.88 18.28
C GLN A 87 -2.31 0.80 16.98
N ASN A 88 -2.92 1.17 15.85
CA ASN A 88 -2.26 1.27 14.54
C ASN A 88 -1.71 -0.05 13.98
N PHE A 89 -2.38 -1.17 14.29
CA PHE A 89 -2.09 -2.46 13.68
C PHE A 89 -3.37 -3.26 13.41
N ALA A 90 -3.26 -4.26 12.54
CA ALA A 90 -4.33 -5.17 12.21
C ALA A 90 -3.83 -6.61 12.04
N LEU A 91 -4.71 -7.57 12.31
CA LEU A 91 -4.55 -8.97 11.92
C LEU A 91 -5.28 -9.18 10.59
N VAL A 92 -4.55 -9.66 9.60
CA VAL A 92 -5.08 -10.07 8.30
C VAL A 92 -5.16 -11.59 8.26
N LYS A 93 -6.28 -12.13 7.80
CA LYS A 93 -6.40 -13.52 7.35
C LYS A 93 -6.78 -13.51 5.88
N ASP A 94 -5.87 -13.93 5.03
CA ASP A 94 -6.05 -13.98 3.57
C ASP A 94 -6.24 -15.44 3.15
N ILE A 95 -7.41 -15.76 2.63
CA ILE A 95 -7.77 -17.11 2.18
C ILE A 95 -7.70 -17.14 0.65
N ARG A 96 -6.86 -18.05 0.12
CA ARG A 96 -6.67 -18.23 -1.33
C ARG A 96 -6.61 -19.70 -1.70
N SER A 97 -7.08 -20.00 -2.91
CA SER A 97 -6.85 -21.29 -3.55
C SER A 97 -5.50 -21.30 -4.27
N LEU A 98 -4.66 -22.28 -3.95
CA LEU A 98 -3.33 -22.48 -4.55
C LEU A 98 -3.27 -23.83 -5.23
N PHE A 99 -2.85 -23.85 -6.50
CA PHE A 99 -2.56 -25.11 -7.19
C PHE A 99 -1.12 -25.57 -6.85
N LEU A 100 -1.00 -26.72 -6.20
CA LEU A 100 0.30 -27.32 -5.87
C LEU A 100 0.50 -28.59 -6.68
N LYS A 101 1.70 -28.76 -7.25
CA LYS A 101 2.13 -30.03 -7.84
C LYS A 101 2.60 -30.98 -6.74
N GLN A 102 2.59 -32.28 -7.01
CA GLN A 102 3.25 -33.23 -6.14
C GLN A 102 4.75 -32.90 -6.01
N GLY A 103 5.28 -32.94 -4.79
CA GLY A 103 6.67 -32.60 -4.48
C GLY A 103 6.83 -31.14 -4.05
N VAL A 104 7.97 -30.55 -4.38
CA VAL A 104 8.35 -29.20 -3.94
C VAL A 104 7.89 -28.15 -4.93
N ASN A 105 7.20 -27.13 -4.41
CA ASN A 105 6.64 -26.01 -5.14
C ASN A 105 7.28 -24.71 -4.65
N LEU A 106 7.53 -23.78 -5.57
CA LEU A 106 7.91 -22.41 -5.24
C LEU A 106 6.69 -21.52 -5.45
N VAL A 107 6.12 -21.02 -4.36
CA VAL A 107 4.91 -20.20 -4.36
C VAL A 107 5.28 -18.75 -4.12
N LYS A 108 4.78 -17.86 -4.97
CA LYS A 108 4.93 -16.40 -4.82
C LYS A 108 3.61 -15.82 -4.38
N PHE A 109 3.49 -15.50 -3.10
CA PHE A 109 2.27 -14.96 -2.51
C PHE A 109 2.34 -13.43 -2.48
N MET A 110 1.75 -12.81 -3.52
CA MET A 110 1.76 -11.36 -3.74
C MET A 110 0.58 -10.65 -3.07
N ASP A 111 0.55 -9.31 -3.17
CA ASP A 111 -0.54 -8.46 -2.67
C ASP A 111 -0.74 -8.48 -1.14
N VAL A 112 0.34 -8.71 -0.41
CA VAL A 112 0.38 -8.55 1.05
C VAL A 112 0.66 -7.10 1.44
N ALA A 113 0.41 -6.78 2.70
CA ALA A 113 0.67 -5.44 3.21
C ALA A 113 2.17 -5.10 3.12
N ALA A 114 2.49 -3.85 2.76
CA ALA A 114 3.87 -3.37 2.74
C ALA A 114 4.45 -3.21 4.14
N LYS A 115 3.59 -2.96 5.13
CA LYS A 115 3.92 -2.92 6.56
C LYS A 115 3.60 -4.24 7.27
N ILE A 116 3.69 -5.37 6.55
CA ILE A 116 3.57 -6.69 7.16
C ILE A 116 4.68 -6.88 8.20
N ASP A 117 4.35 -7.49 9.34
CA ASP A 117 5.34 -8.04 10.24
C ASP A 117 5.68 -9.46 9.74
N PRO A 118 6.86 -9.66 9.12
CA PRO A 118 7.23 -10.94 8.53
C PRO A 118 7.39 -12.06 9.56
N THR A 119 7.61 -11.71 10.84
CA THR A 119 7.76 -12.69 11.93
C THR A 119 6.43 -13.25 12.41
N SER A 120 5.32 -12.58 12.07
CA SER A 120 3.96 -12.99 12.43
C SER A 120 3.28 -13.88 11.39
N VAL A 121 3.93 -14.13 10.25
CA VAL A 121 3.32 -14.83 9.11
C VAL A 121 3.14 -16.31 9.41
N LEU A 122 1.89 -16.75 9.32
CA LEU A 122 1.47 -18.14 9.47
C LEU A 122 0.77 -18.61 8.19
N PHE A 123 1.23 -19.72 7.64
CA PHE A 123 0.57 -20.42 6.54
C PHE A 123 -0.16 -21.66 7.08
N GLN A 124 -1.37 -21.88 6.59
CA GLN A 124 -2.17 -23.06 6.90
C GLN A 124 -2.87 -23.57 5.65
N ASP A 125 -2.81 -24.88 5.41
CA ASP A 125 -3.68 -25.55 4.45
C ASP A 125 -4.99 -25.93 5.19
N LEU A 126 -6.12 -25.50 4.66
CA LEU A 126 -7.44 -25.69 5.25
C LEU A 126 -8.10 -27.00 4.81
N ASP A 127 -7.66 -27.55 3.69
CA ASP A 127 -8.27 -28.75 3.10
C ASP A 127 -7.49 -30.02 3.50
N PHE A 128 -6.17 -29.92 3.66
CA PHE A 128 -5.30 -31.07 3.92
C PHE A 128 -4.15 -30.76 4.88
N SER A 129 -3.80 -31.72 5.74
CA SER A 129 -2.71 -31.56 6.71
C SER A 129 -1.35 -32.02 6.18
N ASP A 130 -1.23 -32.39 4.91
CA ASP A 130 -0.01 -32.96 4.30
C ASP A 130 0.89 -31.92 3.61
N THR A 131 0.49 -30.66 3.63
CA THR A 131 1.26 -29.55 3.08
C THR A 131 2.27 -29.06 4.11
N ILE A 132 3.54 -29.00 3.73
CA ILE A 132 4.65 -28.60 4.61
C ILE A 132 5.35 -27.38 4.03
N VAL A 133 5.45 -26.31 4.81
CA VAL A 133 6.30 -25.16 4.47
C VAL A 133 7.74 -25.51 4.81
N LEU A 134 8.57 -25.67 3.78
CA LEU A 134 9.99 -25.96 3.92
C LEU A 134 10.81 -24.69 4.14
N GLU A 135 10.40 -23.59 3.51
CA GLU A 135 11.10 -22.31 3.57
C GLU A 135 10.10 -21.16 3.43
N GLN A 136 10.34 -20.08 4.17
CA GLN A 136 9.61 -18.83 4.09
C GLN A 136 10.58 -17.67 4.00
N ASN A 137 10.45 -16.89 2.93
CA ASN A 137 11.21 -15.68 2.70
C ASN A 137 10.25 -14.51 2.43
N TYR A 138 10.60 -13.32 2.92
CA TYR A 138 9.86 -12.08 2.67
C TYR A 138 10.72 -11.11 1.86
N GLU A 139 10.27 -10.80 0.65
CA GLU A 139 10.95 -9.86 -0.23
C GLU A 139 10.38 -8.45 -0.03
N TYR A 140 11.17 -7.61 0.64
CA TYR A 140 10.84 -6.21 0.96
C TYR A 140 11.44 -5.20 -0.04
N ASP A 141 12.22 -5.65 -1.02
CA ASP A 141 12.94 -4.79 -1.97
C ASP A 141 12.01 -4.29 -3.08
N LEU A 142 11.08 -3.40 -2.69
CA LEU A 142 10.08 -2.83 -3.58
C LEU A 142 10.70 -1.88 -4.59
N VAL A 143 10.13 -1.84 -5.80
CA VAL A 143 10.48 -0.82 -6.81
C VAL A 143 10.32 0.57 -6.21
N SER A 144 11.44 1.28 -6.07
CA SER A 144 11.48 2.71 -5.77
C SER A 144 12.52 3.37 -6.66
N ARG A 145 12.49 4.70 -6.78
CA ARG A 145 13.55 5.44 -7.51
C ARG A 145 14.93 5.08 -6.97
N ALA A 146 15.11 5.07 -5.65
CA ALA A 146 16.37 4.72 -5.02
C ALA A 146 16.81 3.29 -5.35
N LYS A 147 15.89 2.31 -5.28
CA LYS A 147 16.18 0.91 -5.60
C LYS A 147 16.46 0.67 -7.08
N LEU A 148 15.74 1.35 -7.96
CA LEU A 148 16.03 1.32 -9.40
C LEU A 148 17.45 1.84 -9.65
N LEU A 149 17.81 3.00 -9.08
CA LEU A 149 19.14 3.56 -9.21
C LEU A 149 20.22 2.65 -8.63
N GLU A 150 19.99 2.06 -7.45
CA GLU A 150 20.89 1.08 -6.83
C GLU A 150 21.12 -0.14 -7.74
N LYS A 151 20.07 -0.74 -8.30
CA LYS A 151 20.18 -1.90 -9.22
C LYS A 151 20.81 -1.54 -10.57
N TYR A 152 20.84 -0.26 -10.92
CA TYR A 152 21.39 0.28 -12.16
C TYR A 152 22.78 0.91 -11.99
N LEU A 153 23.39 0.86 -10.80
CA LEU A 153 24.81 1.16 -10.66
C LEU A 153 25.64 0.28 -11.61
N ASP A 154 26.62 0.89 -12.26
CA ASP A 154 27.46 0.33 -13.33
C ASP A 154 26.70 -0.15 -14.58
N LYS A 155 25.43 0.22 -14.74
CA LYS A 155 24.60 -0.10 -15.91
C LYS A 155 24.16 1.16 -16.64
N GLU A 156 23.85 0.97 -17.91
CA GLU A 156 23.42 2.04 -18.79
C GLU A 156 22.01 2.54 -18.44
N ILE A 157 21.87 3.86 -18.33
CA ILE A 157 20.60 4.56 -18.18
C ILE A 157 20.60 5.80 -19.07
N THR A 158 19.41 6.34 -19.32
CA THR A 158 19.24 7.61 -20.02
C THR A 158 18.68 8.66 -19.07
N VAL A 159 19.29 9.84 -19.08
CA VAL A 159 18.95 10.97 -18.22
C VAL A 159 18.66 12.18 -19.06
N LEU A 160 17.51 12.80 -18.82
CA LEU A 160 17.20 14.10 -19.37
C LEU A 160 17.55 15.15 -18.32
N SER A 161 18.31 16.17 -18.72
CA SER A 161 18.69 17.30 -17.89
C SER A 161 18.23 18.59 -18.55
N GLN A 162 17.76 19.55 -17.75
CA GLN A 162 17.40 20.86 -18.26
C GLN A 162 18.62 21.78 -18.22
N GLU A 163 18.97 22.34 -19.37
CA GLU A 163 20.07 23.27 -19.57
C GLU A 163 19.55 24.55 -20.20
N GLY A 164 19.28 25.56 -19.36
CA GLY A 164 18.55 26.75 -19.78
C GLY A 164 17.12 26.40 -20.23
N ASP A 165 16.78 26.79 -21.45
CA ASP A 165 15.46 26.52 -22.07
C ASP A 165 15.43 25.20 -22.87
N GLN A 166 16.55 24.46 -22.93
CA GLN A 166 16.64 23.22 -23.68
C GLN A 166 16.71 22.02 -22.74
N VAL A 167 16.07 20.92 -23.16
CA VAL A 167 16.20 19.61 -22.51
C VAL A 167 17.20 18.80 -23.33
N LYS A 168 18.30 18.39 -22.69
CA LYS A 168 19.29 17.50 -23.30
C LYS A 168 19.20 16.10 -22.74
N GLU A 169 19.51 15.13 -23.59
CA GLU A 169 19.52 13.71 -23.26
C GLU A 169 20.96 13.21 -23.15
N TYR A 170 21.24 12.45 -22.08
CA TYR A 170 22.52 11.85 -21.79
C TYR A 170 22.33 10.35 -21.56
N THR A 171 23.08 9.52 -22.28
CA THR A 171 23.08 8.06 -22.10
C THR A 171 24.47 7.61 -21.71
N GLY A 172 24.56 6.81 -20.65
CA GLY A 172 25.84 6.35 -20.10
C GLY A 172 25.65 5.44 -18.88
N LYS A 173 26.76 4.93 -18.34
CA LYS A 173 26.74 4.10 -17.14
C LYS A 173 26.56 4.94 -15.89
N LEU A 174 25.60 4.58 -15.03
CA LEU A 174 25.40 5.23 -13.75
C LEU A 174 26.53 4.86 -12.77
N LEU A 175 27.34 5.84 -12.38
CA LEU A 175 28.41 5.66 -11.40
C LEU A 175 27.98 6.02 -9.97
N SER A 176 27.10 7.02 -9.82
CA SER A 176 26.60 7.47 -8.51
C SER A 176 25.29 8.26 -8.65
N TYR A 177 24.49 8.27 -7.58
CA TYR A 177 23.23 9.02 -7.49
C TYR A 177 23.03 9.74 -6.14
N SER A 178 24.05 9.78 -5.27
CA SER A 178 23.93 10.34 -3.91
C SER A 178 23.96 11.86 -3.85
N ASP A 179 24.81 12.51 -4.68
CA ASP A 179 24.98 13.98 -4.75
C ASP A 179 24.93 14.44 -6.22
N GLY A 180 23.74 14.30 -6.82
CA GLY A 180 23.58 14.40 -8.27
C GLY A 180 23.86 13.07 -8.97
N MET A 181 23.54 12.99 -10.26
CA MET A 181 23.67 11.76 -11.02
C MET A 181 24.94 11.80 -11.85
N VAL A 182 25.87 10.88 -11.57
CA VAL A 182 27.15 10.80 -12.27
C VAL A 182 27.04 9.72 -13.34
N LEU A 183 27.20 10.10 -14.60
CA LEU A 183 27.18 9.19 -15.75
C LEU A 183 28.55 9.15 -16.41
N ASP A 184 29.03 7.95 -16.72
CA ASP A 184 30.12 7.71 -17.67
C ASP A 184 29.52 7.61 -19.08
N THR A 185 29.69 8.66 -19.88
CA THR A 185 29.15 8.78 -21.24
C THR A 185 30.27 8.69 -22.28
N LEU A 186 29.91 8.60 -23.56
CA LEU A 186 30.89 8.62 -24.65
C LEU A 186 31.72 9.91 -24.72
N ASP A 187 31.14 11.03 -24.27
CA ASP A 187 31.79 12.34 -24.24
C ASP A 187 32.56 12.60 -22.93
N GLY A 188 32.54 11.64 -22.00
CA GLY A 188 33.21 11.70 -20.70
C GLY A 188 32.26 11.57 -19.51
N VAL A 189 32.81 11.79 -18.31
CA VAL A 189 32.04 11.71 -17.05
C VAL A 189 31.31 13.03 -16.82
N VAL A 190 29.98 12.97 -16.68
CA VAL A 190 29.11 14.13 -16.46
C VAL A 190 28.36 14.01 -15.14
N ILE A 191 28.06 15.15 -14.52
CA ILE A 191 27.23 15.26 -13.32
C ILE A 191 25.94 15.99 -13.70
N LEU A 192 24.80 15.34 -13.51
CA LEU A 192 23.50 15.81 -13.99
C LEU A 192 22.51 16.00 -12.84
N THR A 193 21.64 17.00 -12.99
CA THR A 193 20.42 17.13 -12.18
C THR A 193 19.24 16.68 -13.04
N PRO A 194 18.74 15.44 -12.85
CA PRO A 194 17.79 14.85 -13.78
C PRO A 194 16.41 15.50 -13.68
N SER A 195 15.87 15.95 -14.81
CA SER A 195 14.44 16.26 -14.95
C SER A 195 13.61 15.00 -15.20
N LYS A 196 14.20 14.01 -15.90
CA LYS A 196 13.63 12.67 -16.11
C LYS A 196 14.74 11.63 -16.18
N ILE A 197 14.45 10.43 -15.67
CA ILE A 197 15.34 9.26 -15.75
C ILE A 197 14.59 8.17 -16.49
N VAL A 198 15.24 7.54 -17.46
CA VAL A 198 14.71 6.45 -18.27
C VAL A 198 15.62 5.23 -18.08
N PHE A 199 15.02 4.14 -17.62
CA PHE A 199 15.69 2.86 -17.48
C PHE A 199 15.33 1.96 -18.67
N PRO A 200 16.28 1.20 -19.25
CA PRO A 200 16.01 0.32 -20.38
C PRO A 200 14.92 -0.74 -20.12
N LYS A 201 14.91 -1.32 -18.91
CA LYS A 201 13.89 -2.28 -18.46
C LYS A 201 13.74 -2.28 -16.93
N LEU A 202 12.74 -2.95 -16.40
CA LEU A 202 12.72 -3.23 -14.96
C LEU A 202 13.80 -4.29 -14.64
N PRO A 203 14.65 -4.12 -13.60
CA PRO A 203 15.60 -5.15 -13.20
C PRO A 203 14.88 -6.46 -12.84
N GLU A 204 15.50 -7.59 -13.14
CA GLU A 204 15.03 -8.89 -12.68
C GLU A 204 15.01 -8.93 -11.15
N ASN A 205 13.99 -9.57 -10.56
CA ASN A 205 13.76 -9.67 -9.12
C ASN A 205 13.51 -8.34 -8.37
N LEU A 206 13.17 -7.25 -9.07
CA LEU A 206 12.66 -6.05 -8.40
C LEU A 206 11.14 -6.13 -8.34
N TRP A 207 10.62 -6.40 -7.14
CA TRP A 207 9.19 -6.62 -6.95
C TRP A 207 8.45 -5.30 -6.86
N VAL A 208 7.41 -5.13 -7.66
CA VAL A 208 6.59 -3.90 -7.59
C VAL A 208 5.68 -3.91 -6.35
N LYS A 209 5.54 -5.07 -5.69
CA LYS A 209 4.65 -5.30 -4.56
C LYS A 209 5.31 -6.22 -3.53
N PRO A 210 5.02 -6.04 -2.23
CA PRO A 210 5.44 -6.96 -1.18
C PRO A 210 5.06 -8.39 -1.54
N THR A 211 6.01 -9.32 -1.41
CA THR A 211 5.81 -10.71 -1.84
C THR A 211 6.42 -11.66 -0.81
N LEU A 212 5.62 -12.62 -0.36
CA LEU A 212 6.13 -13.77 0.40
C LEU A 212 6.50 -14.86 -0.60
N ILE A 213 7.68 -15.45 -0.45
CA ILE A 213 8.15 -16.58 -1.25
C ILE A 213 8.20 -17.79 -0.34
N TRP A 214 7.43 -18.82 -0.68
CA TRP A 214 7.41 -20.08 0.04
C TRP A 214 7.95 -21.22 -0.80
N LYS A 215 8.70 -22.09 -0.16
CA LYS A 215 8.99 -23.42 -0.67
C LYS A 215 8.07 -24.40 0.04
N ILE A 216 7.12 -24.95 -0.67
CA ILE A 216 6.06 -25.78 -0.10
C ILE A 216 6.16 -27.19 -0.67
N TYR A 217 6.21 -28.18 0.20
CA TYR A 217 6.04 -29.57 -0.19
C TYR A 217 4.56 -29.98 -0.13
N SER A 218 4.08 -30.65 -1.16
CA SER A 218 2.76 -31.30 -1.19
C SER A 218 2.91 -32.78 -1.56
N SER A 219 2.22 -33.67 -0.85
CA SER A 219 2.32 -35.11 -1.14
C SER A 219 1.58 -35.52 -2.42
N LYS A 220 0.62 -34.69 -2.87
CA LYS A 220 -0.21 -34.89 -4.06
C LYS A 220 -0.40 -33.60 -4.84
N GLU A 221 -0.72 -33.72 -6.11
CA GLU A 221 -1.11 -32.59 -6.97
C GLU A 221 -2.58 -32.22 -6.74
N GLY A 222 -2.89 -30.91 -6.73
CA GLY A 222 -4.26 -30.41 -6.63
C GLY A 222 -4.38 -28.96 -6.19
N ASN A 223 -5.60 -28.43 -6.26
CA ASN A 223 -5.96 -27.16 -5.63
C ASN A 223 -6.07 -27.35 -4.12
N ARG A 224 -5.50 -26.40 -3.37
CA ARG A 224 -5.53 -26.35 -1.91
C ARG A 224 -6.10 -25.00 -1.48
N LYS A 225 -7.13 -25.00 -0.66
CA LYS A 225 -7.57 -23.79 0.03
C LYS A 225 -6.61 -23.52 1.19
N THR A 226 -5.99 -22.36 1.17
CA THR A 226 -4.95 -22.00 2.13
C THR A 226 -5.31 -20.70 2.83
N GLN A 227 -4.92 -20.57 4.09
CA GLN A 227 -5.05 -19.36 4.88
C GLN A 227 -3.66 -18.85 5.23
N THR A 228 -3.43 -17.58 4.93
CA THR A 228 -2.24 -16.85 5.37
C THR A 228 -2.68 -15.83 6.40
N SER A 229 -2.16 -15.95 7.62
CA SER A 229 -2.41 -15.00 8.70
C SER A 229 -1.16 -14.17 8.97
N TYR A 230 -1.31 -12.87 9.16
CA TYR A 230 -0.19 -12.00 9.51
C TYR A 230 -0.67 -10.71 10.18
N LEU A 231 0.21 -10.13 10.98
CA LEU A 231 0.05 -8.79 11.51
C LEU A 231 0.60 -7.77 10.51
N THR A 232 -0.03 -6.59 10.48
CA THR A 232 0.47 -5.44 9.74
C THR A 232 0.23 -4.16 10.53
N ASP A 233 1.20 -3.26 10.47
CA ASP A 233 1.04 -1.91 11.01
C ASP A 233 0.40 -0.97 9.98
N GLY A 234 -0.01 0.21 10.45
CA GLY A 234 -0.52 1.28 9.58
C GLY A 234 -1.99 1.15 9.25
N ILE A 235 -2.76 0.34 9.99
CA ILE A 235 -4.22 0.38 9.95
C ILE A 235 -4.70 0.72 11.35
N GLN A 236 -5.51 1.77 11.46
CA GLN A 236 -6.11 2.19 12.72
C GLN A 236 -7.59 2.51 12.52
N TRP A 237 -8.34 2.45 13.61
CA TRP A 237 -9.72 2.91 13.64
C TRP A 237 -9.97 3.74 14.89
N HIS A 238 -10.92 4.66 14.79
CA HIS A 238 -11.48 5.40 15.91
C HIS A 238 -13.00 5.52 15.75
N ALA A 239 -13.70 5.73 16.86
CA ALA A 239 -15.12 6.03 16.84
C ALA A 239 -15.38 7.40 17.45
N GLU A 240 -16.33 8.09 16.85
CA GLU A 240 -16.81 9.38 17.29
C GLU A 240 -18.29 9.26 17.61
N TYR A 241 -18.69 9.86 18.73
CA TYR A 241 -20.05 9.75 19.25
C TYR A 241 -20.61 11.15 19.50
N ILE A 242 -21.81 11.41 18.98
CA ILE A 242 -22.60 12.60 19.30
C ILE A 242 -23.82 12.16 20.12
N ALA A 243 -23.96 12.77 21.29
CA ALA A 243 -25.16 12.70 22.10
C ALA A 243 -25.89 14.05 22.07
N LYS A 244 -27.18 14.04 21.72
CA LYS A 244 -28.05 15.23 21.74
C LYS A 244 -29.17 15.00 22.75
N VAL A 245 -29.22 15.85 23.76
CA VAL A 245 -30.26 15.82 24.79
C VAL A 245 -31.41 16.74 24.41
N ASN A 246 -32.64 16.39 24.79
CA ASN A 246 -33.80 17.28 24.63
C ASN A 246 -33.84 18.36 25.71
N ALA A 247 -34.65 19.40 25.50
CA ALA A 247 -34.64 20.60 26.35
C ALA A 247 -34.99 20.39 27.84
N ASN A 248 -35.53 19.23 28.20
CA ASN A 248 -35.87 18.87 29.57
C ASN A 248 -35.08 17.66 30.10
N ASP A 249 -33.94 17.34 29.47
CA ASP A 249 -33.00 16.29 29.87
C ASP A 249 -33.63 14.89 30.06
N SER A 250 -34.77 14.63 29.42
CA SER A 250 -35.53 13.38 29.57
C SER A 250 -35.31 12.39 28.44
N ARG A 251 -34.71 12.81 27.32
CA ARG A 251 -34.37 11.96 26.17
C ARG A 251 -33.03 12.36 25.57
N MET A 252 -32.29 11.36 25.12
CA MET A 252 -31.01 11.51 24.46
C MET A 252 -31.03 10.75 23.13
N ASP A 253 -30.74 11.46 22.04
CA ASP A 253 -30.41 10.87 20.75
C ASP A 253 -28.91 10.61 20.71
N PHE A 254 -28.51 9.40 20.35
CA PHE A 254 -27.10 9.00 20.27
C PHE A 254 -26.77 8.54 18.86
N THR A 255 -25.71 9.09 18.28
CA THR A 255 -25.22 8.71 16.95
C THR A 255 -23.72 8.50 17.03
N GLY A 256 -23.24 7.39 16.48
CA GLY A 256 -21.82 7.09 16.39
C GLY A 256 -21.43 6.79 14.94
N TRP A 257 -20.21 7.18 14.58
CA TRP A 257 -19.56 6.71 13.35
C TRP A 257 -18.17 6.16 13.69
N VAL A 258 -17.64 5.38 12.74
CA VAL A 258 -16.31 4.79 12.84
C VAL A 258 -15.51 5.24 11.63
N SER A 259 -14.33 5.77 11.90
CA SER A 259 -13.35 6.19 10.91
C SER A 259 -12.17 5.22 10.89
N ILE A 260 -11.82 4.72 9.71
CA ILE A 260 -10.69 3.78 9.51
C ILE A 260 -9.67 4.44 8.59
N ASP A 261 -8.40 4.42 9.00
CA ASP A 261 -7.28 4.93 8.22
C ASP A 261 -6.38 3.75 7.83
N ASN A 262 -6.28 3.47 6.53
CA ASN A 262 -5.45 2.39 5.98
C ASN A 262 -4.22 2.96 5.26
N LYS A 263 -3.07 2.75 5.87
CA LYS A 263 -1.72 3.06 5.39
C LYS A 263 -0.82 1.83 5.45
N SER A 264 -1.37 0.61 5.35
CA SER A 264 -0.60 -0.64 5.33
C SER A 264 0.12 -0.90 4.00
N GLY A 265 -0.30 -0.18 2.94
CA GLY A 265 0.25 -0.32 1.59
C GLY A 265 -0.46 -1.37 0.74
N THR A 266 -1.58 -1.95 1.19
CA THR A 266 -2.44 -2.83 0.39
C THR A 266 -3.92 -2.54 0.62
N SER A 267 -4.74 -2.81 -0.39
CA SER A 267 -6.20 -2.70 -0.32
C SER A 267 -6.82 -4.01 0.18
N TYR A 268 -7.90 -3.90 0.93
CA TYR A 268 -8.69 -5.03 1.43
C TYR A 268 -10.12 -4.92 0.87
N PRO A 269 -10.32 -5.20 -0.42
CA PRO A 269 -11.65 -5.19 -0.99
C PRO A 269 -12.45 -6.36 -0.43
N ASN A 270 -13.74 -6.14 -0.22
CA ASN A 270 -14.68 -7.22 0.08
C ASN A 270 -14.31 -8.02 1.35
N THR A 271 -13.82 -7.34 2.39
CA THR A 271 -13.32 -7.97 3.61
C THR A 271 -14.39 -8.03 4.70
N SER A 272 -14.33 -9.08 5.53
CA SER A 272 -15.06 -9.12 6.81
C SER A 272 -14.28 -8.32 7.84
N LEU A 273 -14.87 -7.25 8.35
CA LEU A 273 -14.19 -6.30 9.23
C LEU A 273 -14.59 -6.51 10.69
N LYS A 274 -13.58 -6.65 11.55
CA LYS A 274 -13.71 -6.67 13.01
C LYS A 274 -12.93 -5.48 13.58
N LEU A 275 -13.56 -4.75 14.49
CA LEU A 275 -12.93 -3.62 15.17
C LEU A 275 -12.79 -3.95 16.65
N VAL A 276 -11.56 -3.89 17.15
CA VAL A 276 -11.23 -4.22 18.53
C VAL A 276 -10.71 -2.97 19.24
N ALA A 277 -11.34 -2.63 20.35
CA ALA A 277 -10.98 -1.52 21.22
C ALA A 277 -10.24 -2.03 22.46
N GLY A 278 -9.44 -1.17 23.08
CA GLY A 278 -8.69 -1.45 24.31
C GLY A 278 -7.20 -1.64 24.07
N ASP A 279 -6.42 -1.67 25.14
CA ASP A 279 -4.96 -1.78 25.07
C ASP A 279 -4.54 -3.24 24.93
N VAL A 280 -3.88 -3.56 23.81
CA VAL A 280 -3.45 -4.92 23.52
C VAL A 280 -1.98 -4.98 23.87
N HIS A 281 -1.66 -5.73 24.92
CA HIS A 281 -0.28 -5.88 25.34
C HIS A 281 0.48 -6.74 24.32
N ARG A 282 1.25 -6.09 23.44
CA ARG A 282 2.19 -6.75 22.53
C ARG A 282 3.57 -6.73 23.16
N VAL A 283 4.24 -7.88 23.16
CA VAL A 283 5.66 -7.93 23.50
C VAL A 283 6.42 -7.29 22.34
N THR A 284 6.86 -6.06 22.53
CA THR A 284 7.79 -5.42 21.59
C THR A 284 9.13 -6.10 21.71
N ASP A 285 9.68 -6.55 20.59
CA ASP A 285 11.03 -7.09 20.54
C ASP A 285 11.99 -6.03 21.09
N VAL A 286 12.74 -6.41 22.13
CA VAL A 286 13.71 -5.50 22.74
C VAL A 286 14.76 -5.30 21.66
N ARG A 287 14.88 -4.07 21.13
CA ARG A 287 15.91 -3.77 20.12
C ARG A 287 17.23 -4.27 20.69
N TYR A 288 17.78 -5.34 20.11
CA TYR A 288 19.01 -5.96 20.61
C TYR A 288 20.15 -4.95 20.74
N LYS A 289 20.12 -3.89 19.92
CA LYS A 289 21.01 -2.74 20.03
C LYS A 289 20.90 -2.02 21.37
N GLU A 290 19.70 -1.78 21.89
CA GLU A 290 19.50 -1.11 23.19
C GLU A 290 19.93 -2.00 24.37
N VAL A 291 19.72 -3.32 24.27
CA VAL A 291 20.20 -4.28 25.28
C VAL A 291 21.72 -4.39 25.24
N TYR A 292 22.32 -4.37 24.05
CA TYR A 292 23.77 -4.40 23.86
C TYR A 292 24.43 -3.10 24.33
N ASP A 293 23.87 -1.95 23.96
CA ASP A 293 24.34 -0.63 24.41
C ASP A 293 24.20 -0.49 25.93
N TYR A 294 23.09 -0.95 26.53
CA TYR A 294 22.92 -1.01 27.98
C TYR A 294 23.92 -1.96 28.67
N ALA A 295 24.18 -3.14 28.09
CA ALA A 295 25.15 -4.09 28.63
C ALA A 295 26.60 -3.56 28.59
N LEU A 296 26.94 -2.79 27.55
CA LEU A 296 28.21 -2.06 27.44
C LEU A 296 28.31 -0.91 28.45
N GLU A 297 27.24 -0.12 28.62
CA GLU A 297 27.21 0.99 29.58
C GLU A 297 27.23 0.53 31.03
N THR A 298 26.62 -0.62 31.33
CA THR A 298 26.56 -1.18 32.69
C THR A 298 27.71 -2.12 33.04
N ASN A 299 28.63 -2.35 32.10
CA ASN A 299 29.77 -3.27 32.27
C ASN A 299 29.34 -4.70 32.67
N ALA A 300 28.10 -5.09 32.34
CA ALA A 300 27.51 -6.37 32.72
C ALA A 300 28.01 -7.54 31.87
N ALA A 301 28.88 -7.29 30.89
CA ALA A 301 29.45 -8.25 29.95
C ALA A 301 30.90 -8.68 30.29
N GLN A 302 31.32 -8.56 31.56
CA GLN A 302 32.59 -9.14 32.07
C GLN A 302 32.36 -10.39 32.91
#